data_AF-A0A961XJJ8-F1
#
_entry.id   AF-A0A961XJJ8-F1
#
_cell.length_a   1.000
_cell.length_b   1.000
_cell.length_c   1.000
_cell.angle_alpha   90.00
_cell.angle_beta   90.00
_cell.angle_gamma   90.00
#
_symmetry.space_group_name_H-M   'P 1'
#
loop_
_entity.id
_entity.type
_entity.pdbx_description
1 polymer ?
#
loop_
_entity_poly.entity_id
_entity_poly.type
_entity_poly.pdbx_seq_one_letter_code
_entity_poly.pdbx_strand_id
1 'polypeptide(L)'
;MTWRFTILGCGSSPGVPRINGDWGACDPANPKNRRMRCSALIERIGPDGRTVVVIDTSPDFREQMLMAGVTEIDAVVYTHAHADHIHGIDDLRGFAFNMR
;
A
#
# COMPACT_ATOMS: atom_id res chain seq x y z
N MET A 1 -10.17 -4.66 21.52
CA MET A 1 -8.83 -4.79 20.94
C MET A 1 -8.97 -5.67 19.69
N THR A 2 -8.81 -5.10 18.51
CA THR A 2 -9.03 -5.76 17.22
C THR A 2 -7.85 -5.54 16.29
N TRP A 3 -7.58 -6.50 15.41
CA TRP A 3 -6.61 -6.39 14.33
C TRP A 3 -7.32 -6.23 13.00
N ARG A 4 -6.86 -5.29 12.17
CA ARG A 4 -7.33 -5.11 10.79
C ARG A 4 -6.15 -5.23 9.85
N PHE A 5 -6.36 -6.02 8.80
CA PHE A 5 -5.38 -6.24 7.74
C PHE A 5 -6.02 -5.79 6.43
N THR A 6 -5.35 -4.88 5.72
CA THR A 6 -5.82 -4.40 4.42
C THR A 6 -4.78 -4.75 3.36
N ILE A 7 -5.23 -5.43 2.31
CA ILE A 7 -4.42 -5.65 1.11
C ILE A 7 -4.45 -4.36 0.29
N LEU A 8 -3.37 -3.60 0.35
CA LEU A 8 -3.22 -2.34 -0.38
C LEU A 8 -2.95 -2.58 -1.85
N GLY A 9 -2.20 -3.64 -2.16
CA GLY A 9 -2.00 -4.13 -3.51
C GLY A 9 -1.66 -5.61 -3.54
N CYS A 10 -2.01 -6.26 -4.64
CA CYS A 10 -1.82 -7.69 -4.86
C CYS A 10 -1.31 -8.01 -6.28
N GLY A 11 -0.75 -7.00 -6.96
CA GLY A 11 -0.16 -7.11 -8.28
C GLY A 11 1.29 -7.57 -8.23
N SER A 12 1.76 -8.08 -9.36
CA SER A 12 3.20 -8.26 -9.62
C SER A 12 3.87 -6.89 -9.82
N SER A 13 5.20 -6.88 -9.98
CA SER A 13 5.99 -5.66 -10.14
C SER A 13 5.49 -4.67 -11.22
N PRO A 14 5.00 -5.08 -12.41
CA PRO A 14 4.45 -4.13 -13.39
C PRO A 14 2.99 -3.72 -13.12
N GLY A 15 2.32 -4.28 -12.10
CA GLY A 15 0.89 -4.11 -11.86
C GLY A 15 0.01 -4.85 -12.89
N VAL A 16 -1.31 -4.65 -12.77
CA VAL A 16 -2.29 -5.08 -13.78
C VAL A 16 -3.29 -3.94 -14.05
N PRO A 17 -3.47 -3.53 -15.32
CA PRO A 17 -2.70 -3.96 -16.49
C PRO A 17 -1.23 -3.50 -16.40
N ARG A 18 -0.36 -4.12 -17.20
CA ARG A 18 0.99 -3.59 -17.42
C ARG A 18 0.92 -2.19 -18.05
N ILE A 19 2.01 -1.44 -17.99
CA ILE A 19 2.06 -0.06 -18.52
C ILE A 19 1.72 0.06 -20.02
N ASN A 20 1.92 -1.01 -20.81
CA ASN A 20 1.55 -1.06 -22.22
C ASN A 20 0.06 -1.44 -22.46
N GLY A 21 -0.75 -1.52 -21.41
CA GLY A 21 -2.17 -1.88 -21.48
C GLY A 21 -2.46 -3.38 -21.48
N ASP A 22 -1.43 -4.23 -21.34
CA ASP A 22 -1.61 -5.69 -21.32
C ASP A 22 -2.24 -6.18 -20.01
N TRP A 23 -3.45 -6.74 -20.12
CA TRP A 23 -4.19 -7.39 -19.03
C TRP A 23 -3.85 -8.89 -18.90
N GLY A 24 -3.13 -9.46 -19.85
CA GLY A 24 -2.96 -10.90 -19.99
C GLY A 24 -4.30 -11.61 -20.11
N ALA A 25 -4.52 -12.62 -19.26
CA ALA A 25 -5.79 -13.35 -19.17
C ALA A 25 -6.82 -12.73 -18.21
N CYS A 26 -6.54 -11.55 -17.64
CA CYS A 26 -7.47 -10.90 -16.72
C CYS A 26 -8.61 -10.22 -17.50
N ASP A 27 -9.84 -10.39 -17.03
CA ASP A 27 -11.00 -9.64 -17.50
C ASP A 27 -10.89 -8.16 -17.10
N PRO A 28 -10.80 -7.21 -18.05
CA PRO A 28 -10.70 -5.78 -17.76
C PRO A 28 -11.98 -5.17 -17.19
N ALA A 29 -13.14 -5.82 -17.36
CA ALA A 29 -14.42 -5.35 -16.81
C ALA A 29 -14.58 -5.69 -15.33
N ASN A 30 -13.82 -6.65 -14.81
CA ASN A 30 -13.82 -6.97 -13.39
C ASN A 30 -12.88 -6.03 -12.63
N PRO A 31 -13.37 -5.10 -11.78
CA PRO A 31 -12.53 -4.12 -11.10
C PRO A 31 -11.49 -4.76 -10.17
N LYS A 32 -11.70 -5.99 -9.69
CA LYS A 32 -10.72 -6.72 -8.86
C LYS A 32 -9.45 -7.11 -9.63
N ASN A 33 -9.49 -7.07 -10.97
CA ASN A 33 -8.33 -7.36 -11.80
C ASN A 33 -7.41 -6.15 -12.00
N ARG A 34 -7.82 -4.95 -11.60
CA ARG A 34 -6.91 -3.82 -11.53
C ARG A 34 -6.07 -3.93 -10.25
N ARG A 35 -4.76 -4.12 -10.39
CA ARG A 35 -3.88 -4.46 -9.26
C ARG A 35 -2.70 -3.49 -9.19
N MET A 36 -2.64 -2.77 -8.07
CA MET A 36 -1.45 -2.04 -7.63
C MET A 36 -0.37 -3.01 -7.14
N ARG A 37 0.89 -2.56 -7.08
CA ARG A 37 2.05 -3.33 -6.57
C ARG A 37 1.78 -3.81 -5.13
N CYS A 38 2.34 -4.97 -4.80
CA CYS A 38 2.17 -5.63 -3.51
C CYS A 38 2.50 -4.70 -2.33
N SER A 39 1.57 -4.55 -1.39
CA SER A 39 1.76 -3.85 -0.11
C SER A 39 0.59 -4.22 0.82
N ALA A 40 0.82 -4.12 2.13
CA ALA A 40 -0.21 -4.39 3.13
C ALA A 40 -0.20 -3.34 4.25
N LEU A 41 -1.38 -3.08 4.81
CA LEU A 41 -1.57 -2.27 6.00
C LEU A 41 -1.99 -3.19 7.15
N ILE A 42 -1.33 -3.02 8.30
CA ILE A 42 -1.67 -3.69 9.54
C ILE A 42 -2.04 -2.63 10.57
N GLU A 43 -3.24 -2.76 11.11
CA GLU A 43 -3.75 -1.86 12.14
C GLU A 43 -4.11 -2.63 13.40
N ARG A 44 -3.63 -2.11 14.52
CA ARG A 44 -4.00 -2.56 15.87
C ARG A 44 -4.93 -1.50 16.47
N ILE A 45 -6.18 -1.85 16.76
CA ILE A 45 -7.23 -0.90 17.19
C ILE A 45 -7.69 -1.24 18.61
N GLY A 46 -7.42 -0.35 19.56
CA GLY A 46 -7.70 -0.54 20.98
C GLY A 46 -8.28 0.70 21.66
N PRO A 47 -8.59 0.61 22.96
CA PRO A 47 -9.06 1.77 23.75
C PRO A 47 -8.01 2.88 23.84
N ASP A 48 -6.72 2.54 23.74
CA ASP A 48 -5.59 3.47 23.81
C ASP A 48 -5.23 4.09 22.44
N GLY A 49 -6.07 3.89 21.43
CA GLY A 49 -5.87 4.41 20.08
C GLY A 49 -5.55 3.33 19.04
N ARG A 50 -4.96 3.77 17.94
CA ARG A 50 -4.66 2.96 16.77
C ARG A 50 -3.15 2.97 16.52
N THR A 51 -2.58 1.79 16.28
CA THR A 51 -1.24 1.65 15.71
C THR A 51 -1.37 1.25 14.24
N VAL A 52 -0.65 1.92 13.35
CA VAL A 52 -0.68 1.78 11.89
C VAL A 52 0.70 1.43 11.38
N VAL A 53 0.84 0.23 10.81
CA VAL A 53 2.10 -0.25 10.21
C VAL A 53 1.87 -0.59 8.75
N VAL A 54 2.73 -0.09 7.87
CA VAL A 54 2.76 -0.46 6.45
C VAL A 54 3.86 -1.47 6.19
N ILE A 55 3.57 -2.48 5.38
CA ILE A 55 4.57 -3.37 4.77
C ILE A 55 4.78 -2.93 3.33
N ASP A 56 6.03 -2.52 3.03
CA ASP A 56 6.52 -1.99 1.75
C ASP A 56 5.86 -0.67 1.29
N THR A 57 6.68 0.24 0.75
CA THR A 57 6.25 1.50 0.12
C THR A 57 6.44 1.41 -1.39
N SER A 58 5.50 0.71 -2.04
CA SER A 58 5.49 0.58 -3.49
C SER A 58 5.39 1.94 -4.19
N PRO A 59 5.71 2.07 -5.49
CA PRO A 59 5.43 3.32 -6.20
C PRO A 59 3.93 3.71 -6.27
N ASP A 60 3.00 2.88 -5.79
CA ASP A 60 1.56 3.19 -5.68
C ASP A 60 1.20 3.68 -4.26
N PHE A 61 2.18 3.79 -3.36
CA PHE A 61 1.98 4.01 -1.93
C PHE A 61 1.09 5.23 -1.62
N ARG A 62 1.30 6.37 -2.29
CA ARG A 62 0.41 7.53 -2.16
C ARG A 62 -1.05 7.17 -2.44
N GLU A 63 -1.34 6.53 -3.56
CA GLU A 63 -2.70 6.15 -3.94
C GLU A 63 -3.27 5.11 -2.97
N GLN A 64 -2.45 4.13 -2.56
CA GLN A 64 -2.81 3.12 -1.56
C GLN A 64 -3.24 3.75 -0.23
N MET A 65 -2.49 4.75 0.27
CA MET A 65 -2.83 5.45 1.52
C MET A 65 -4.10 6.30 1.39
N LEU A 66 -4.27 6.99 0.26
CA LEU A 66 -5.47 7.78 -0.01
C LEU A 66 -6.72 6.90 -0.09
N MET A 67 -6.66 5.78 -0.82
CA MET A 67 -7.77 4.83 -0.94
C MET A 67 -8.11 4.16 0.40
N ALA A 68 -7.10 3.89 1.24
CA ALA A 68 -7.30 3.30 2.56
C ALA A 68 -7.69 4.33 3.64
N GLY A 69 -7.67 5.63 3.33
CA GLY A 69 -7.97 6.71 4.28
C GLY A 69 -6.96 6.81 5.44
N VAL A 70 -5.69 6.52 5.16
CA VAL A 70 -4.61 6.54 6.17
C VAL A 70 -4.09 7.97 6.33
N THR A 71 -4.11 8.46 7.58
CA THR A 71 -3.67 9.82 7.94
C THR A 71 -2.43 9.85 8.81
N GLU A 72 -2.02 8.70 9.35
CA GLU A 72 -0.90 8.52 10.28
C GLU A 72 -0.25 7.16 10.02
N ILE A 73 1.07 7.06 10.24
CA ILE A 73 1.84 5.83 10.13
C ILE A 73 2.85 5.83 11.27
N ASP A 74 2.85 4.76 12.08
CA ASP A 74 3.80 4.58 13.18
C ASP A 74 5.10 3.91 12.73
N ALA A 75 5.00 2.99 11.76
CA ALA A 75 6.16 2.27 11.24
C ALA A 75 5.97 1.78 9.80
N VAL A 76 7.11 1.59 9.13
CA VAL A 76 7.21 0.93 7.83
C VAL A 76 8.15 -0.26 7.98
N VAL A 77 7.73 -1.41 7.46
CA VAL A 77 8.53 -2.63 7.39
C VAL A 77 8.79 -2.94 5.93
N TYR A 78 10.06 -3.13 5.55
CA TYR A 78 10.44 -3.53 4.19
C TYR A 78 10.72 -5.02 4.12
N THR A 79 10.20 -5.68 3.10
CA THR A 79 10.49 -7.10 2.83
C THR A 79 11.86 -7.26 2.17
N HIS A 80 12.13 -6.51 1.10
CA HIS A 80 13.40 -6.48 0.37
C HIS A 80 13.49 -5.24 -0.53
N ALA A 81 14.65 -5.01 -1.14
CA ALA A 81 14.98 -3.78 -1.85
C ALA A 81 14.75 -3.84 -3.39
N HIS A 82 13.63 -4.40 -3.84
CA HIS A 82 13.21 -4.25 -5.24
C HIS A 82 12.30 -3.04 -5.44
N ALA A 83 12.37 -2.46 -6.64
CA ALA A 83 11.72 -1.21 -7.02
C ALA A 83 10.23 -1.15 -6.65
N ASP A 84 9.49 -2.23 -6.91
CA ASP A 84 8.07 -2.36 -6.64
C ASP A 84 7.69 -2.36 -5.16
N HIS A 85 8.67 -2.46 -4.26
CA HIS A 85 8.48 -2.46 -2.81
C HIS A 85 9.00 -1.18 -2.12
N ILE A 86 9.87 -0.40 -2.77
CA ILE A 86 10.59 0.71 -2.09
C ILE A 86 10.53 2.06 -2.80
N HIS A 87 10.13 2.14 -4.07
CA HIS A 87 10.20 3.40 -4.83
C HIS A 87 9.09 4.42 -4.50
N GLY A 88 8.21 4.14 -3.52
CA GLY A 88 7.27 5.11 -2.95
C GLY A 88 7.78 5.79 -1.68
N ILE A 89 9.01 5.53 -1.25
CA ILE A 89 9.53 5.95 0.06
C ILE A 89 9.47 7.46 0.32
N ASP A 90 9.59 8.32 -0.70
CA ASP A 90 9.58 9.78 -0.49
C ASP A 90 8.21 10.31 -0.02
N ASP A 91 7.12 9.62 -0.36
CA ASP A 91 5.77 10.00 0.07
C ASP A 91 5.57 9.88 1.60
N LEU A 92 6.44 9.14 2.32
CA LEU A 92 6.46 9.11 3.79
C LEU A 92 6.67 10.50 4.41
N ARG A 93 7.31 11.42 3.66
CA ARG A 93 7.50 12.81 4.08
C ARG A 93 6.18 13.49 4.43
N GLY A 94 5.08 13.16 3.74
CA GLY A 94 3.76 13.70 4.01
C GLY A 94 3.28 13.40 5.44
N PHE A 95 3.56 12.19 5.94
CA PHE A 95 3.24 11.79 7.31
C PHE A 95 4.19 12.42 8.32
N ALA A 96 5.48 12.55 7.98
CA ALA A 96 6.48 13.16 8.86
C ALA A 96 6.13 14.62 9.22
N PHE A 97 5.50 15.37 8.33
CA PHE A 97 5.03 16.73 8.64
C PHE A 97 3.89 16.79 9.67
N ASN A 98 3.15 15.70 9.86
CA ASN A 98 2.05 15.60 10.82
C ASN A 98 2.50 15.09 12.18
N MET A 99 3.68 14.48 12.28
CA MET A 99 4.28 14.04 13.53
C MET A 99 4.87 15.26 14.24
N ARG A 100 4.13 15.81 15.21
CA ARG A 100 4.61 16.85 16.13
C ARG A 100 5.05 16.25 17.45
#